data_AF-A0A382DAS9-F1
#
_entry.id   AF-A0A382DAS9-F1
#
_cell.length_a   1.000
_cell.length_b   1.000
_cell.length_c   1.000
_cell.angle_alpha   90.00
_cell.angle_beta   90.00
_cell.angle_gamma   90.00
#
_symmetry.space_group_name_H-M   'P 1'
#
loop_
_entity.id
_entity.type
_entity.pdbx_description
1 polymer ?
#
loop_
_entity_poly.entity_id
_entity_poly.type
_entity_poly.pdbx_seq_one_letter_code
_entity_poly.pdbx_strand_id
1 'polypeptide(L)'
;MTIYLLSTFLVVDGRMIQMIKIFFIYFFYFASFNLHAGDAGSETGFKIPRFVSLKSNDVNLRKGSSTNYPIVLNYTKKNLPVEIIDEYDQWRKTNDIEGNQGWIHKNLIKGDRFAITNQNYISPLQIKNKPQGRVIGTIGKN
;
A
#
# COMPACT_ATOMS: atom_id res chain seq x y z
N MET A 1 -71.99 -17.48 -8.65
CA MET A 1 -70.70 -17.80 -9.29
C MET A 1 -69.75 -16.66 -8.98
N THR A 2 -68.95 -16.87 -7.94
CA THR A 2 -67.90 -16.04 -7.32
C THR A 2 -66.77 -15.80 -8.36
N ILE A 3 -66.09 -14.65 -8.52
CA ILE A 3 -65.05 -14.03 -7.67
C ILE A 3 -64.71 -12.64 -8.27
N TYR A 4 -64.60 -11.61 -7.42
CA TYR A 4 -63.95 -10.34 -7.75
C TYR A 4 -62.43 -10.53 -7.77
N LEU A 5 -61.78 -10.37 -8.92
CA LEU A 5 -60.32 -10.33 -9.01
C LEU A 5 -59.84 -8.88 -8.87
N LEU A 6 -59.42 -8.56 -7.65
CA LEU A 6 -58.69 -7.37 -7.27
C LEU A 6 -57.28 -7.44 -7.87
N SER A 7 -57.02 -6.78 -9.00
CA SER A 7 -55.64 -6.49 -9.44
C SER A 7 -55.27 -5.08 -8.98
N THR A 8 -54.62 -4.99 -7.84
CA THR A 8 -54.03 -3.76 -7.29
C THR A 8 -53.04 -3.14 -8.27
N PHE A 9 -53.46 -2.09 -8.98
CA PHE A 9 -52.54 -1.15 -9.60
C PHE A 9 -51.80 -0.40 -8.49
N LEU A 10 -50.48 -0.58 -8.42
CA LEU A 10 -49.61 0.26 -7.59
C LEU A 10 -49.62 1.68 -8.15
N VAL A 11 -50.45 2.57 -7.58
CA VAL A 11 -50.38 4.02 -7.85
C VAL A 11 -49.10 4.54 -7.20
N VAL A 12 -48.09 4.84 -8.02
CA VAL A 12 -46.85 5.47 -7.60
C VAL A 12 -47.12 6.96 -7.38
N ASP A 13 -47.57 7.34 -6.18
CA ASP A 13 -47.76 8.77 -5.85
C ASP A 13 -46.43 9.49 -5.59
N GLY A 14 -46.40 10.81 -5.81
CA GLY A 14 -45.17 11.63 -5.75
C GLY A 14 -44.38 11.54 -4.44
N ARG A 15 -45.05 11.25 -3.32
CA ARG A 15 -44.39 10.98 -2.02
C ARG A 15 -43.54 9.70 -2.05
N MET A 16 -43.98 8.67 -2.76
CA MET A 16 -43.24 7.42 -2.91
C MET A 16 -41.97 7.63 -3.74
N ILE A 17 -42.04 8.43 -4.81
CA ILE A 17 -40.86 8.82 -5.62
C ILE A 17 -39.86 9.60 -4.76
N GLN A 18 -40.34 10.49 -3.88
CA GLN A 18 -39.50 11.27 -2.98
C GLN A 18 -38.80 10.39 -1.92
N MET A 19 -39.50 9.39 -1.37
CA MET A 19 -38.90 8.41 -0.45
C MET A 19 -37.83 7.55 -1.13
N ILE A 20 -38.06 7.12 -2.37
CA ILE A 20 -37.09 6.36 -3.15
C ILE A 20 -35.84 7.22 -3.42
N LYS A 21 -35.99 8.49 -3.79
CA LYS A 21 -34.86 9.42 -3.98
C LYS A 21 -34.05 9.60 -2.70
N ILE A 22 -34.70 9.79 -1.56
CA ILE A 22 -34.04 9.94 -0.26
C ILE A 22 -33.26 8.66 0.09
N PHE A 23 -33.87 7.49 -0.12
CA PHE A 23 -33.20 6.21 0.08
C PHE A 23 -31.96 6.07 -0.80
N PHE A 24 -32.05 6.40 -2.09
CA PHE A 24 -30.90 6.36 -2.99
C PHE A 24 -29.81 7.37 -2.61
N ILE A 25 -30.16 8.55 -2.10
CA ILE A 25 -29.19 9.54 -1.59
C ILE A 25 -28.46 8.99 -0.37
N TYR A 26 -29.18 8.40 0.59
CA TYR A 26 -28.55 7.79 1.76
C TYR A 26 -27.74 6.55 1.40
N PHE A 27 -28.18 5.76 0.41
CA PHE A 27 -27.43 4.63 -0.11
C PHE A 27 -26.13 5.07 -0.78
N PHE A 28 -26.15 6.11 -1.61
CA PHE A 28 -24.94 6.69 -2.21
C PHE A 28 -24.03 7.31 -1.16
N TYR A 29 -24.60 7.99 -0.15
CA TYR A 29 -23.84 8.55 0.96
C TYR A 29 -23.17 7.46 1.80
N PHE A 30 -23.86 6.33 2.05
CA PHE A 30 -23.33 5.18 2.76
C PHE A 30 -22.28 4.41 1.95
N ALA A 31 -22.52 4.20 0.66
CA ALA A 31 -21.56 3.57 -0.27
C ALA A 31 -20.28 4.39 -0.46
N SER A 32 -20.29 5.68 -0.11
CA SER A 32 -19.09 6.52 -0.15
C SER A 32 -18.12 6.25 1.02
N PHE A 33 -18.52 5.51 2.05
CA PHE A 33 -17.62 5.06 3.13
C PHE A 33 -16.77 3.87 2.69
N ASN A 34 -15.90 4.08 1.70
CA ASN A 34 -14.83 3.12 1.43
C ASN A 34 -13.77 3.26 2.52
N LEU A 35 -13.82 2.42 3.55
CA LEU A 35 -12.70 2.23 4.48
C LEU A 35 -11.51 1.67 3.70
N HIS A 36 -10.53 2.51 3.37
CA HIS A 36 -9.18 2.06 3.02
C HIS A 36 -8.48 1.60 4.31
N ALA A 37 -8.82 0.40 4.79
CA ALA A 37 -7.94 -0.32 5.69
C ALA A 37 -6.66 -0.63 4.89
N GLY A 38 -5.51 -0.11 5.33
CA GLY A 38 -4.25 -0.48 4.68
C GLY A 38 -4.03 -1.97 4.84
N ASP A 39 -3.81 -2.67 3.73
CA ASP A 39 -3.70 -4.12 3.73
C ASP A 39 -2.62 -4.57 4.71
N ALA A 40 -2.94 -5.54 5.55
CA ALA A 40 -1.94 -6.20 6.39
C ALA A 40 -1.29 -7.31 5.55
N GLY A 41 0.04 -7.43 5.64
CA GLY A 41 0.76 -8.52 4.99
C GLY A 41 0.26 -9.88 5.49
N SER A 42 0.00 -10.79 4.56
CA SER A 42 -0.53 -12.14 4.82
C SER A 42 0.34 -12.95 5.80
N GLU A 43 1.66 -12.72 5.81
CA GLU A 43 2.62 -13.51 6.57
C GLU A 43 3.00 -12.89 7.91
N THR A 44 3.12 -11.56 7.98
CA THR A 44 3.60 -10.86 9.19
C THR A 44 2.51 -10.11 9.95
N GLY A 45 1.36 -9.85 9.32
CA GLY A 45 0.32 -8.95 9.86
C GLY A 45 0.75 -7.48 9.92
N PHE A 46 1.95 -7.12 9.45
CA PHE A 46 2.38 -5.74 9.38
C PHE A 46 1.72 -5.03 8.20
N LYS A 47 1.38 -3.76 8.40
CA LYS A 47 0.81 -2.91 7.35
C LYS A 47 1.73 -2.90 6.13
N ILE A 48 1.16 -3.18 4.97
CA ILE A 48 1.76 -2.94 3.66
C ILE A 48 1.01 -1.79 2.94
N PRO A 49 1.68 -1.01 2.09
CA PRO A 49 3.12 -1.07 1.84
C PRO A 49 3.96 -0.54 3.02
N ARG A 50 5.21 -1.02 3.14
CA ARG A 50 6.15 -0.55 4.18
C ARG A 50 7.60 -0.59 3.72
N PHE A 51 8.37 0.39 4.16
CA PHE A 51 9.80 0.47 3.87
C PHE A 51 10.65 -0.41 4.79
N VAL A 52 11.57 -1.14 4.16
CA VAL A 52 12.65 -1.92 4.79
C VAL A 52 13.96 -1.62 4.08
N SER A 53 15.04 -2.32 4.42
CA SER A 53 16.30 -2.19 3.70
C SER A 53 17.03 -3.51 3.50
N LEU A 54 17.88 -3.56 2.49
CA LEU A 54 18.69 -4.75 2.18
C LEU A 54 19.73 -5.03 3.26
N LYS A 55 19.88 -6.30 3.63
CA LYS A 55 20.76 -6.76 4.72
C LYS A 55 22.20 -7.00 4.28
N SER A 56 22.44 -7.33 3.00
CA SER A 56 23.75 -7.67 2.41
C SER A 56 24.05 -6.85 1.15
N ASN A 57 25.30 -6.91 0.68
CA ASN A 57 25.74 -6.37 -0.61
C ASN A 57 25.51 -7.37 -1.77
N ASP A 58 24.74 -8.43 -1.55
CA ASP A 58 24.42 -9.43 -2.56
C ASP A 58 23.01 -9.91 -2.27
N VAL A 59 22.05 -9.39 -3.04
CA VAL A 59 20.62 -9.68 -2.87
C VAL A 59 19.98 -9.85 -4.23
N ASN A 60 19.51 -11.07 -4.49
CA ASN A 60 18.83 -11.40 -5.72
C ASN A 60 17.34 -11.03 -5.64
N LEU A 61 16.92 -10.20 -6.59
CA LEU A 61 15.51 -9.98 -6.92
C LEU A 61 15.07 -11.06 -7.90
N ARG A 62 14.00 -11.78 -7.56
CA ARG A 62 13.48 -12.87 -8.41
C ARG A 62 12.12 -12.53 -9.00
N LYS A 63 11.80 -13.15 -10.13
CA LYS A 63 10.49 -12.98 -10.79
C LYS A 63 9.31 -13.56 -9.97
N GLY A 64 9.57 -14.55 -9.12
CA GLY A 64 8.54 -15.21 -8.30
C GLY A 64 9.04 -15.58 -6.90
N SER A 65 8.11 -15.97 -6.03
CA SER A 65 8.32 -16.27 -4.60
C SER A 65 8.94 -17.66 -4.36
N SER A 66 9.94 -18.04 -5.15
CA SER A 66 10.70 -19.28 -4.98
C SER A 66 12.07 -19.19 -5.65
N THR A 67 13.02 -19.98 -5.18
CA THR A 67 14.37 -20.09 -5.76
C THR A 67 14.37 -20.64 -7.19
N ASN A 68 13.29 -21.28 -7.61
CA ASN A 68 13.13 -21.82 -8.96
C ASN A 68 12.84 -20.73 -10.01
N TYR A 69 12.41 -19.54 -9.58
CA TYR A 69 12.20 -18.42 -10.50
C TYR A 69 13.52 -17.72 -10.83
N PRO A 70 13.66 -17.22 -12.08
CA PRO A 70 14.87 -16.55 -12.51
C PRO A 70 15.13 -15.27 -11.69
N ILE A 71 16.41 -14.98 -11.53
CA ILE A 71 16.90 -13.71 -10.99
C ILE A 71 16.74 -12.66 -12.09
N VAL A 72 16.08 -11.55 -11.76
CA VAL A 72 15.87 -10.43 -12.70
C VAL A 72 16.84 -9.28 -12.43
N LEU A 73 17.33 -9.17 -11.20
CA LEU A 73 18.29 -8.15 -10.78
C LEU A 73 19.09 -8.66 -9.58
N ASN A 74 20.37 -8.30 -9.50
CA ASN A 74 21.17 -8.47 -8.29
C ASN A 74 21.56 -7.12 -7.70
N TYR A 75 21.18 -6.86 -6.46
CA TYR A 75 21.58 -5.65 -5.75
C TYR A 75 22.93 -5.84 -5.08
N THR A 76 23.85 -4.91 -5.34
CA THR A 76 25.23 -4.96 -4.84
C THR A 76 25.48 -4.06 -3.63
N LYS A 77 24.44 -3.42 -3.09
CA LYS A 77 24.55 -2.39 -2.04
C LYS A 77 23.64 -2.69 -0.84
N LYS A 78 24.25 -2.91 0.32
CA LYS A 78 23.57 -3.02 1.61
C LYS A 78 22.88 -1.71 1.98
N ASN A 79 21.83 -1.83 2.78
CA ASN A 79 21.03 -0.71 3.28
C ASN A 79 20.28 0.06 2.18
N LEU A 80 20.19 -0.46 0.95
CA LEU A 80 19.30 0.10 -0.06
C LEU A 80 17.86 0.00 0.46
N PRO A 81 17.11 1.12 0.53
CA PRO A 81 15.72 1.08 0.94
C PRO A 81 14.85 0.52 -0.18
N VAL A 82 13.92 -0.36 0.20
CA VAL A 82 12.92 -0.95 -0.70
C VAL A 82 11.56 -0.97 0.00
N GLU A 83 10.49 -0.87 -0.78
CA GLU A 83 9.12 -0.94 -0.29
C GLU A 83 8.61 -2.38 -0.41
N ILE A 84 8.16 -2.99 0.68
CA ILE A 84 7.41 -4.23 0.62
C ILE A 84 5.98 -3.90 0.24
N ILE A 85 5.50 -4.53 -0.84
CA ILE A 85 4.16 -4.35 -1.38
C ILE A 85 3.31 -5.62 -1.30
N ASP A 86 3.93 -6.79 -1.02
CA ASP A 86 3.22 -8.06 -0.83
C ASP A 86 4.09 -9.07 -0.05
N GLU A 87 3.47 -10.09 0.52
CA GLU A 87 4.13 -11.16 1.28
C GLU A 87 3.61 -12.55 0.85
N TYR A 88 4.53 -13.52 0.76
CA TYR A 88 4.18 -14.92 0.51
C TYR A 88 5.23 -15.82 1.15
N ASP A 89 4.85 -16.62 2.15
CA ASP A 89 5.74 -17.47 2.93
C ASP A 89 7.04 -16.74 3.33
N GLN A 90 8.21 -17.18 2.85
CA GLN A 90 9.51 -16.58 3.15
C GLN A 90 9.88 -15.41 2.22
N TRP A 91 9.00 -14.99 1.33
CA TRP A 91 9.29 -14.04 0.26
C TRP A 91 8.52 -12.74 0.45
N ARG A 92 9.17 -11.63 0.11
CA ARG A 92 8.58 -10.30 0.14
C ARG A 92 8.65 -9.74 -1.26
N LYS A 93 7.50 -9.36 -1.81
CA LYS A 93 7.46 -8.64 -3.07
C LYS A 93 7.84 -7.20 -2.77
N THR A 94 8.88 -6.72 -3.45
CA THR A 94 9.47 -5.41 -3.21
C THR A 94 9.38 -4.55 -4.45
N ASN A 95 9.31 -3.24 -4.24
CA ASN A 95 9.46 -2.19 -5.22
C ASN A 95 10.63 -1.29 -4.80
N ASP A 96 11.61 -1.06 -5.68
CA ASP A 96 12.73 -0.15 -5.41
C ASP A 96 12.47 1.27 -5.93
N ILE A 97 13.44 2.17 -5.73
CA ILE A 97 13.34 3.58 -6.13
C ILE A 97 13.29 3.78 -7.66
N GLU A 98 13.74 2.80 -8.43
CA GLU A 98 13.70 2.82 -9.91
C GLU A 98 12.43 2.14 -10.45
N GLY A 99 11.58 1.59 -9.57
CA GLY A 99 10.37 0.88 -9.94
C GLY A 99 10.59 -0.61 -10.27
N ASN A 100 11.77 -1.17 -9.99
CA ASN A 100 12.00 -2.60 -10.20
C ASN A 100 11.20 -3.39 -9.17
N GLN A 101 10.36 -4.31 -9.67
CA GLN A 101 9.53 -5.17 -8.85
C GLN A 101 9.93 -6.64 -8.94
N GLY A 102 9.87 -7.32 -7.81
CA GLY A 102 10.14 -8.75 -7.73
C GLY A 102 10.14 -9.25 -6.30
N TRP A 103 10.62 -10.46 -6.10
CA TRP A 103 10.59 -11.16 -4.81
C TRP A 103 11.99 -11.28 -4.22
N ILE A 104 12.13 -10.87 -2.96
CA ILE A 104 13.34 -11.01 -2.16
C ILE A 104 13.04 -11.93 -0.97
N HIS A 105 13.95 -12.86 -0.70
CA HIS A 105 13.84 -13.74 0.46
C HIS A 105 13.99 -12.95 1.77
N LYS A 106 13.14 -13.20 2.78
CA LYS A 106 13.04 -12.39 4.01
C LYS A 106 14.36 -12.27 4.79
N ASN A 107 15.24 -13.26 4.68
CA ASN A 107 16.54 -13.24 5.35
C ASN A 107 17.52 -12.19 4.77
N LEU A 108 17.24 -11.68 3.58
CA LEU A 108 18.05 -10.68 2.87
C LEU A 108 17.55 -9.24 3.11
N ILE A 109 16.50 -9.07 3.92
CA ILE A 109 15.96 -7.78 4.33
C ILE A 109 16.05 -7.59 5.84
N LYS A 110 15.99 -6.34 6.29
CA LYS A 110 15.92 -5.97 7.70
C LYS A 110 15.00 -4.77 7.91
N GLY A 111 14.43 -4.66 9.11
CA GLY A 111 13.45 -3.63 9.46
C GLY A 111 14.02 -2.20 9.63
N ASP A 112 15.35 -2.06 9.66
CA ASP A 112 15.98 -0.73 9.67
C ASP A 112 15.57 0.05 8.43
N ARG A 113 15.13 1.28 8.62
CA ARG A 113 14.71 2.16 7.53
C ARG A 113 15.85 3.09 7.14
N PHE A 114 16.26 3.03 5.89
CA PHE A 114 17.21 3.94 5.28
C PHE A 114 16.50 4.88 4.30
N ALA A 115 17.17 5.96 3.91
CA ALA A 115 16.68 6.90 2.91
C ALA A 115 17.80 7.22 1.91
N ILE A 116 17.41 7.56 0.69
CA ILE A 116 18.31 8.06 -0.36
C ILE A 116 18.03 9.56 -0.49
N THR A 117 19.09 10.35 -0.58
CA THR A 117 19.04 11.78 -0.90
C THR A 117 19.77 12.02 -2.21
N ASN A 118 19.24 12.92 -3.03
CA ASN A 118 19.88 13.40 -4.25
C ASN A 118 20.70 14.68 -4.02
N GLN A 119 20.81 15.15 -2.77
CA GLN A 119 21.56 16.36 -2.46
C GLN A 119 23.05 16.06 -2.30
N ASN A 120 23.87 16.87 -2.97
CA ASN A 120 25.30 16.94 -2.69
C ASN A 120 25.49 17.53 -1.29
N TYR A 121 26.42 16.97 -0.50
CA TYR A 121 26.73 17.36 0.88
C TYR A 121 27.44 18.73 0.99
N ILE A 122 26.98 19.72 0.23
CA ILE A 122 27.49 21.10 0.26
C ILE A 122 26.97 21.82 1.51
N SER A 123 25.81 21.40 2.02
CA SER A 123 25.22 21.89 3.27
C SER A 123 24.58 20.73 4.05
N PRO A 124 24.53 20.79 5.40
CA PRO A 124 23.83 19.79 6.19
C PRO A 124 22.33 19.70 5.83
N LEU A 125 21.85 18.50 5.53
CA LEU A 125 20.45 18.19 5.24
C LEU A 125 19.64 18.19 6.55
N GLN A 126 18.62 19.03 6.63
CA GLN A 126 17.73 19.07 7.79
C GLN A 126 16.69 17.95 7.76
N ILE A 127 16.63 17.14 8.82
CA ILE A 127 15.56 16.18 9.05
C ILE A 127 14.41 16.92 9.75
N LYS A 128 13.19 16.80 9.22
CA LYS A 128 11.97 17.38 9.81
C LYS A 128 11.02 16.29 10.27
N ASN A 129 10.24 16.54 11.32
CA ASN A 129 9.28 15.55 11.83
C ASN A 129 8.07 15.30 10.90
N LYS A 130 7.76 16.26 10.03
CA LYS A 130 6.72 16.18 9.00
C LYS A 130 7.10 17.13 7.85
N PRO A 131 6.45 17.02 6.67
CA PRO A 131 6.61 18.03 5.63
C PRO A 131 6.41 19.43 6.20
N GLN A 132 7.37 20.33 5.96
CA GLN A 132 7.39 21.70 6.50
C GLN A 132 7.33 21.81 8.03
N GLY A 133 7.65 20.74 8.76
CA GLY A 133 7.64 20.70 10.21
C GLY A 133 8.90 21.25 10.87
N ARG A 134 8.99 20.98 12.18
CA ARG A 134 10.14 21.35 13.01
C ARG A 134 11.36 20.49 12.63
N VAL A 135 12.54 21.11 12.58
CA VAL A 135 13.82 20.41 12.41
C VAL A 135 14.11 19.57 13.65
N ILE A 136 14.34 18.28 13.45
CA ILE A 136 14.63 17.28 14.50
C ILE A 136 16.06 16.73 14.42
N GLY A 137 16.81 17.09 13.39
CA GLY A 137 18.21 16.68 13.23
C GLY A 137 18.80 17.19 11.93
N THR A 138 20.09 16.95 11.75
CA THR A 138 20.85 17.28 10.54
C THR A 138 21.68 16.08 10.09
N ILE A 139 21.85 15.91 8.78
CA ILE A 139 22.68 14.88 8.15
C ILE A 139 23.70 15.58 7.25
N GLY A 140 24.99 15.36 7.49
CA GLY A 140 26.07 15.95 6.69
C GLY A 140 27.30 16.24 7.53
N LYS A 141 28.44 16.54 6.89
CA LYS A 141 29.61 17.06 7.60
C LYS A 141 29.33 18.51 8.02
N ASN A 142 29.75 18.84 9.24
CA ASN A 142 29.87 20.23 9.70
C ASN A 142 30.96 20.95 8.92
#